data_AF-A0A4S0VGA6-F1
#
_entry.id   AF-A0A4S0VGA6-F1
#
_cell.length_a   1.000
_cell.length_b   1.000
_cell.length_c   1.000
_cell.angle_alpha   90.00
_cell.angle_beta   90.00
_cell.angle_gamma   90.00
#
_symmetry.space_group_name_H-M   'P 1'
#
loop_
_entity.id
_entity.type
_entity.pdbx_description
1 polymer ?
#
loop_
_entity_poly.entity_id
_entity_poly.type
_entity_poly.pdbx_seq_one_letter_code
_entity_poly.pdbx_strand_id
1 'polypeptide(L)' 'MPEKDKITATDKEIISKLLLELATELDLHYDDDDMFALTPSFQVIKDGVKLLERMGYPVHPDVIRVLARYNKAHH' A
#
# COMPACT_ATOMS: atom_id res chain seq x y z
N MET A 1 -9.38 -10.12 24.19
CA MET A 1 -8.16 -9.38 23.80
C MET A 1 -8.15 -8.08 24.58
N PRO A 2 -7.05 -7.74 25.26
CA PRO A 2 -6.93 -6.48 25.99
C PRO A 2 -7.06 -5.30 25.01
N GLU A 3 -7.65 -4.19 25.45
CA GLU A 3 -7.95 -3.02 24.58
C GLU A 3 -6.72 -2.41 23.89
N LYS A 4 -5.51 -2.68 24.40
CA LYS A 4 -4.24 -2.20 23.83
C LYS A 4 -3.85 -2.80 22.48
N ASP A 5 -4.51 -3.89 22.06
CA ASP A 5 -4.18 -4.60 20.81
C ASP A 5 -5.13 -4.25 19.65
N LYS A 6 -6.07 -3.31 19.85
CA LYS A 6 -7.01 -2.89 18.80
C LYS A 6 -6.42 -1.75 17.99
N ILE A 7 -6.29 -1.96 16.68
CA ILE A 7 -5.89 -0.91 15.74
C ILE A 7 -6.96 0.19 15.73
N THR A 8 -6.55 1.40 16.08
CA THR A 8 -7.43 2.56 16.26
C THR A 8 -7.77 3.22 14.93
N ALA A 9 -8.69 4.20 14.94
CA ALA A 9 -8.96 5.02 13.76
C ALA A 9 -7.72 5.84 13.33
N THR A 10 -6.96 6.35 14.30
CA THR A 10 -5.73 7.10 14.05
C THR A 10 -4.67 6.21 13.38
N ASP A 11 -4.52 4.97 13.83
CA ASP A 11 -3.57 4.03 13.22
C ASP A 11 -3.94 3.73 11.76
N LYS A 12 -5.24 3.54 11.47
CA LYS A 12 -5.74 3.36 10.10
C LYS A 12 -5.39 4.55 9.21
N GLU A 13 -5.59 5.76 9.72
CA GLU A 13 -5.27 6.98 8.98
C GLU A 13 -3.77 7.12 8.72
N ILE A 14 -2.93 6.81 9.71
CA ILE A 14 -1.46 6.81 9.56
C ILE A 14 -1.05 5.79 8.49
N ILE A 15 -1.56 4.56 8.55
CA ILE A 15 -1.28 3.52 7.54
C ILE A 15 -1.72 3.99 6.15
N SER A 16 -2.91 4.57 6.04
CA SER A 16 -3.42 5.09 4.77
C SER A 16 -2.52 6.19 4.19
N LYS A 17 -2.04 7.12 5.03
CA LYS A 17 -1.11 8.19 4.60
C LYS A 17 0.24 7.62 4.18
N LEU A 18 0.78 6.67 4.93
CA LEU A 18 2.04 6.01 4.59
C LEU A 18 1.96 5.25 3.26
N LEU A 19 0.87 4.51 3.02
CA LEU A 19 0.65 3.82 1.76
C LEU A 19 0.51 4.80 0.59
N LEU A 20 -0.19 5.91 0.78
CA LEU A 20 -0.33 6.95 -0.24
C LEU A 20 1.00 7.62 -0.58
N GLU A 21 1.77 8.01 0.44
CA GLU A 21 3.09 8.62 0.25
C GLU A 21 4.02 7.69 -0.52
N LEU A 22 4.10 6.43 -0.09
CA LEU A 22 4.92 5.43 -0.77
C LEU A 22 4.44 5.18 -2.20
N ALA A 23 3.13 5.08 -2.44
CA ALA A 23 2.60 4.91 -3.79
C ALA A 23 2.94 6.09 -4.69
N THR A 24 2.91 7.32 -4.15
CA THR A 24 3.23 8.54 -4.89
C THR A 24 4.71 8.60 -5.24
N GLU A 25 5.60 8.31 -4.28
CA GLU A 25 7.05 8.24 -4.51
C GLU A 25 7.39 7.19 -5.58
N LEU A 26 6.78 6.01 -5.49
CA LEU A 26 6.99 4.93 -6.46
C LEU A 26 6.49 5.31 -7.86
N ASP A 27 5.36 5.99 -7.95
CA ASP A 27 4.79 6.40 -9.24
C ASP A 27 5.59 7.54 -9.90
N LEU A 28 6.18 8.43 -9.09
CA LEU A 28 6.96 9.58 -9.56
C LEU A 28 8.39 9.23 -9.97
N HIS A 29 9.02 8.30 -9.26
CA HIS A 29 10.48 8.11 -9.36
C HIS A 29 10.91 6.81 -10.04
N TYR A 30 9.99 5.92 -10.37
CA TYR A 30 10.31 4.61 -10.93
C TYR A 30 9.49 4.32 -12.19
N ASP A 31 10.18 3.80 -13.20
CA ASP A 31 9.56 3.33 -14.44
C ASP A 31 9.18 1.84 -14.33
N ASP A 32 8.40 1.34 -15.30
CA ASP A 32 7.88 -0.03 -15.26
C ASP A 32 9.00 -1.08 -15.19
N ASP A 33 10.14 -0.81 -15.82
CA ASP A 33 11.32 -1.69 -15.84
C ASP A 33 12.02 -1.77 -14.47
N ASP A 34 11.91 -0.75 -13.64
CA ASP A 34 12.52 -0.70 -12.29
C ASP A 34 11.66 -1.44 -11.24
N MET A 35 10.39 -1.70 -11.57
CA MET A 35 9.42 -2.26 -10.63
C MET A 35 9.82 -3.65 -10.12
N PHE A 36 10.59 -4.42 -10.91
CA PHE A 36 11.07 -5.74 -10.51
C PHE A 36 11.95 -5.68 -9.25
N ALA A 37 12.88 -4.73 -9.21
CA ALA A 37 13.77 -4.54 -8.06
C ALA A 37 12.99 -4.12 -6.79
N LEU A 38 11.81 -3.53 -6.97
CA LEU A 38 10.94 -3.04 -5.91
C LEU A 38 9.91 -4.08 -5.44
N THR A 39 9.95 -5.32 -5.94
CA THR A 39 9.04 -6.40 -5.52
C THR A 39 8.86 -6.52 -4.00
N PRO A 40 9.92 -6.45 -3.16
CA PRO A 40 9.75 -6.48 -1.71
C PRO A 40 8.88 -5.32 -1.17
N SER A 41 9.06 -4.11 -1.70
CA SER A 41 8.25 -2.94 -1.32
C SER A 41 6.80 -3.12 -1.73
N PHE A 42 6.54 -3.60 -2.95
CA PHE A 42 5.18 -3.89 -3.41
C PHE A 42 4.49 -4.99 -2.61
N GLN A 43 5.24 -5.96 -2.07
CA GLN A 43 4.69 -6.97 -1.17
C GLN A 43 4.18 -6.34 0.14
N VAL A 44 4.94 -5.42 0.73
CA VAL A 44 4.53 -4.69 1.94
C VAL A 44 3.31 -3.80 1.66
N ILE A 45 3.25 -3.15 0.50
CA ILE A 45 2.07 -2.36 0.08
C ILE A 45 0.84 -3.26 -0.02
N LYS A 46 0.96 -4.44 -0.66
CA LYS A 46 -0.13 -5.43 -0.75
C LYS A 46 -0.64 -5.86 0.63
N ASP A 47 0.27 -6.07 1.58
CA ASP A 47 -0.10 -6.47 2.94
C ASP A 47 -0.78 -5.34 3.73
N GLY A 48 -0.34 -4.10 3.53
CA GLY A 48 -0.99 -2.90 4.08
C GLY A 48 -2.40 -2.68 3.52
N VAL A 49 -2.58 -2.86 2.20
CA VAL A 49 -3.90 -2.80 1.55
C VAL A 49 -4.85 -3.85 2.15
N LYS A 50 -4.42 -5.11 2.25
CA LYS A 50 -5.21 -6.18 2.88
C LYS A 50 -5.55 -5.90 4.34
N LEU A 51 -4.67 -5.22 5.07
CA LEU A 51 -4.94 -4.82 6.45
C LEU A 51 -6.08 -3.80 6.52
N LEU A 52 -6.03 -2.73 5.71
CA LEU A 52 -7.08 -1.72 5.66
C LEU A 52 -8.43 -2.33 5.22
N GLU A 53 -8.42 -3.18 4.19
CA GLU A 53 -9.62 -3.89 3.70
C GLU A 53 -10.26 -4.77 4.79
N ARG A 54 -9.45 -5.60 5.50
CA ARG A 54 -9.94 -6.43 6.62
C ARG A 54 -10.56 -5.61 7.74
N MET A 55 -10.17 -4.34 7.87
CA MET A 55 -10.64 -3.41 8.88
C MET A 55 -11.77 -2.49 8.41
N GLY A 56 -12.28 -2.73 7.19
CA GLY A 56 -13.35 -1.93 6.56
C GLY A 56 -12.93 -0.49 6.27
N TYR A 57 -11.64 -0.20 6.14
CA TYR A 57 -11.13 1.13 5.85
C TYR A 57 -10.82 1.27 4.35
N PRO A 58 -11.27 2.34 3.69
CA PRO A 58 -11.06 2.52 2.26
C PRO A 58 -9.57 2.70 1.95
N VAL A 59 -9.15 2.16 0.81
CA VAL A 59 -7.79 2.30 0.29
C VAL A 59 -7.76 3.41 -0.75
N HIS A 60 -6.73 4.25 -0.73
CA HIS A 60 -6.62 5.36 -1.67
C HIS A 60 -6.48 4.87 -3.12
N PRO A 61 -7.15 5.47 -4.12
CA PRO A 61 -7.09 5.03 -5.52
C PRO A 61 -5.69 4.97 -6.11
N ASP A 62 -4.79 5.89 -5.74
CA ASP A 62 -3.40 5.90 -6.23
C ASP A 62 -2.60 4.67 -5.78
N VAL A 63 -2.89 4.15 -4.58
CA VAL A 63 -2.29 2.90 -4.09
C VAL A 63 -2.74 1.72 -4.95
N ILE A 64 -4.01 1.70 -5.35
CA ILE A 64 -4.54 0.67 -6.25
C ILE A 64 -3.94 0.80 -7.65
N ARG A 65 -3.79 2.03 -8.16
CA ARG A 65 -3.17 2.31 -9.46
C ARG A 65 -1.74 1.79 -9.52
N VAL A 66 -0.91 2.11 -8.53
CA VAL A 66 0.50 1.70 -8.53
C VAL A 66 0.64 0.17 -8.40
N LEU A 67 -0.25 -0.49 -7.66
CA LEU A 67 -0.30 -1.95 -7.59
C LEU A 67 -0.70 -2.59 -8.92
N ALA A 68 -1.66 -2.00 -9.63
CA ALA A 68 -2.06 -2.46 -10.96
C ALA A 68 -0.91 -2.31 -11.98
N ARG A 69 -0.20 -1.17 -11.91
CA ARG A 69 1.01 -0.89 -12.71
C ARG A 69 2.10 -1.93 -12.44
N TYR A 70 2.41 -2.20 -11.16
CA TYR A 70 3.34 -3.26 -10.77
C TYR A 70 2.95 -4.64 -11.31
N ASN A 71 1.69 -5.05 -11.13
CA ASN A 71 1.24 -6.37 -11.58
C ASN A 71 1.38 -6.51 -13.10
N LYS A 72 1.08 -5.45 -13.87
CA LYS A 72 1.25 -5.44 -15.33
C LYS A 72 2.72 -5.62 -15.75
N ALA A 73 3.66 -5.01 -15.03
CA ALA A 73 5.10 -5.13 -15.31
C ALA A 73 5.68 -6.52 -14.97
N HIS A 74 4.94 -7.37 -14.24
CA HIS A 74 5.36 -8.70 -13.80
C HIS A 74 4.60 -9.86 -14.49
N HIS A 75 3.88 -9.55 -15.57
CA HIS A 75 3.14 -10.52 -16.38
C HIS A 75 3.91 -10.93 -17.65
#